data_AF-A0AAE0TZM0-F1
#
_entry.id   AF-A0AAE0TZM0-F1
#
_cell.length_a   1.000
_cell.length_b   1.000
_cell.length_c   1.000
_cell.angle_alpha   90.00
_cell.angle_beta   90.00
_cell.angle_gamma   90.00
#
_symmetry.space_group_name_H-M   'P 1'
#
loop_
_entity.id
_entity.type
_entity.pdbx_description
1 polymer ?
#
loop_
_entity_poly.entity_id
_entity_poly.type
_entity_poly.pdbx_seq_one_letter_code
_entity_poly.pdbx_strand_id
1 'polypeptide(L)'
;MSPYLRVLWQVWLRFEDQVVHQILRSPAFHRGVRKVHRKVEDIRYGRDPLDPLRPGEATAEPGKPGFLKHFIDELKNQAKGTPTNPPPPPRSGPPMP
;
A
#
# COMPACT_ATOMS: atom_id res chain seq x y z
N MET A 1 31.65 -21.19 -17.40
CA MET A 1 30.27 -20.68 -17.18
C MET A 1 29.69 -20.24 -18.50
N SER A 2 28.47 -20.70 -18.81
CA SER A 2 27.78 -20.38 -20.07
C SER A 2 27.71 -18.85 -20.27
N PRO A 3 28.05 -18.31 -21.46
CA PRO A 3 28.02 -16.88 -21.74
C PRO A 3 26.62 -16.28 -21.52
N TYR A 4 25.57 -17.06 -21.76
CA TYR A 4 24.18 -16.66 -21.51
C TYR A 4 23.86 -16.46 -20.03
N LEU A 5 24.39 -17.33 -19.15
CA LEU A 5 24.22 -17.17 -17.70
C LEU A 5 24.90 -15.89 -17.19
N ARG A 6 26.04 -15.52 -17.79
CA ARG A 6 26.73 -14.27 -17.44
C ARG A 6 25.94 -13.04 -17.84
N VAL A 7 25.30 -13.06 -19.02
CA VAL A 7 24.46 -11.94 -19.47
C VAL A 7 23.19 -11.84 -18.61
N LEU A 8 22.50 -12.96 -18.35
CA LEU A 8 21.32 -12.97 -17.48
C LEU A 8 21.65 -12.47 -16.06
N TRP A 9 22.79 -12.90 -15.51
CA TRP A 9 23.27 -12.43 -14.22
C TRP A 9 23.53 -10.92 -14.22
N GLN A 10 24.15 -10.38 -15.26
CA GLN A 10 24.37 -8.93 -15.36
C GLN A 10 23.06 -8.14 -15.51
N VAL A 11 22.09 -8.64 -16.27
CA VAL A 11 20.77 -8.01 -16.39
C VAL A 11 20.05 -8.02 -15.06
N TRP A 12 20.10 -9.13 -14.32
CA TRP A 12 19.52 -9.23 -12.97
C TRP A 12 20.11 -8.21 -12.01
N LEU A 13 21.45 -8.12 -11.93
CA LEU A 13 22.13 -7.17 -11.05
C LEU A 13 21.77 -5.72 -11.37
N ARG A 14 21.66 -5.37 -12.66
CA ARG A 14 21.28 -4.01 -13.09
C ARG A 14 19.83 -3.68 -12.75
N PHE A 15 18.94 -4.66 -12.87
CA PHE A 15 17.55 -4.51 -12.47
C PHE A 15 17.42 -4.33 -10.96
N GLU A 16 18.12 -5.15 -10.17
CA GLU A 16 18.15 -5.04 -8.72
C GLU A 16 18.63 -3.65 -8.26
N ASP A 17 19.73 -3.16 -8.84
CA ASP A 17 20.30 -1.84 -8.52
C ASP A 17 19.32 -0.69 -8.82
N GLN A 18 18.64 -0.75 -9.97
CA GLN A 18 17.59 0.22 -10.34
C GLN A 18 16.41 0.20 -9.34
N VAL A 19 15.93 -0.99 -8.99
CA VAL A 19 14.83 -1.15 -8.04
C VAL A 19 15.23 -0.65 -6.65
N VAL A 20 16.43 -0.98 -6.17
CA VAL A 20 16.96 -0.52 -4.89
C VAL A 20 17.10 1.00 -4.88
N HIS A 21 17.68 1.60 -5.92
CA HIS A 21 17.79 3.06 -6.05
C HIS A 21 16.41 3.74 -6.05
N GLN A 22 15.43 3.17 -6.74
CA GLN A 22 14.09 3.74 -6.81
C GLN A 22 13.33 3.60 -5.49
N ILE A 23 13.51 2.49 -4.78
CA ILE A 23 12.97 2.25 -3.44
C ILE A 23 13.60 3.22 -2.43
N LEU A 24 14.93 3.37 -2.43
CA LEU A 24 15.65 4.25 -1.51
C LEU A 24 15.34 5.73 -1.75
N ARG A 25 15.11 6.13 -3.01
CA ARG A 25 14.72 7.50 -3.36
C ARG A 25 13.24 7.79 -3.10
N SER A 26 12.41 6.76 -2.93
CA SER A 26 10.97 6.90 -2.71
C SER A 26 10.67 7.33 -1.26
N PRO A 27 10.09 8.53 -1.04
CA PRO A 27 9.64 8.96 0.27
C PRO A 27 8.53 8.05 0.83
N ALA A 28 7.78 7.37 -0.05
CA ALA A 28 6.73 6.43 0.34
C ALA A 28 7.31 5.16 0.97
N PHE A 29 8.46 4.67 0.49
CA PHE A 29 9.14 3.53 1.08
C PHE A 29 9.58 3.82 2.52
N HIS A 30 10.23 4.97 2.74
CA HIS A 30 10.62 5.41 4.09
C HIS A 30 9.42 5.56 5.03
N ARG A 31 8.30 6.08 4.53
CA ARG A 31 7.03 6.15 5.29
C ARG A 31 6.47 4.76 5.60
N GLY A 32 6.58 3.81 4.66
CA GLY A 32 6.15 2.42 4.83
C GLY A 32 6.98 1.68 5.87
N VAL A 33 8.31 1.72 5.76
CA VAL A 33 9.23 1.11 6.73
C VAL A 33 8.98 1.67 8.13
N ARG A 34 8.77 2.99 8.25
CA ARG A 34 8.45 3.63 9.54
C ARG A 34 7.15 3.10 10.14
N LYS A 35 6.12 2.78 9.33
CA LYS A 35 4.88 2.15 9.80
C LYS A 35 5.07 0.70 10.24
N VAL A 36 5.88 -0.06 9.50
CA VAL A 36 6.17 -1.47 9.84
C VAL A 36 6.98 -1.55 11.13
N HIS A 37 8.02 -0.73 11.25
CA HIS A 37 8.85 -0.66 12.45
C HIS A 37 7.99 -0.37 13.70
N ARG A 38 7.13 0.66 13.62
CA ARG A 38 6.19 0.98 14.69
C ARG A 38 5.20 -0.15 14.99
N LYS A 39 4.66 -0.84 13.99
CA LYS A 39 3.79 -2.01 14.22
C LYS A 39 4.52 -3.13 14.96
N VAL A 40 5.77 -3.42 14.59
CA VAL A 40 6.58 -4.44 15.26
C VAL A 40 6.87 -4.02 16.70
N GLU A 41 7.14 -2.73 16.92
CA GLU A 41 7.38 -2.16 18.23
C GLU A 41 6.12 -2.24 19.12
N ASP A 42 4.95 -1.88 18.62
CA ASP A 42 3.67 -2.03 19.34
C ASP A 42 3.37 -3.48 19.71
N ILE A 43 3.69 -4.42 18.81
CA ILE A 43 3.48 -5.86 19.05
C ILE A 43 4.43 -6.36 20.15
N ARG A 44 5.65 -5.83 20.19
CA ARG A 44 6.70 -6.32 21.10
C ARG A 44 6.65 -5.69 22.48
N TYR A 45 6.36 -4.40 22.57
CA TYR A 45 6.40 -3.61 23.81
C TYR A 45 5.02 -3.18 24.30
N GLY A 46 3.96 -3.45 23.52
CA GLY A 46 2.63 -2.92 23.78
C GLY A 46 2.47 -1.51 23.23
N ARG A 47 1.22 -1.05 23.20
CA ARG A 47 0.87 0.27 22.70
C ARG A 47 1.04 1.32 23.79
N ASP A 48 1.77 2.39 23.49
CA ASP A 48 1.90 3.52 24.42
C ASP A 48 0.53 4.20 24.59
N PRO A 49 -0.02 4.27 25.83
CA PRO A 49 -1.33 4.86 26.09
C PRO A 49 -1.38 6.39 25.85
N LEU A 50 -0.24 7.06 25.68
CA LEU A 50 -0.14 8.49 25.38
C LEU A 50 0.02 8.79 23.87
N ASP A 51 0.18 7.78 23.02
CA ASP A 51 0.34 8.01 21.58
C ASP A 51 -1.01 8.47 20.97
N PRO A 52 -1.08 9.67 20.35
CA PRO A 52 -2.32 10.16 19.75
C PRO A 52 -2.87 9.15 18.71
N LEU A 53 -4.20 9.09 18.59
CA LEU A 53 -4.88 8.18 17.65
C LEU A 53 -4.26 8.26 16.26
N ARG A 54 -3.93 7.11 15.69
CA ARG A 54 -3.21 7.10 14.41
C ARG A 54 -4.12 7.58 13.29
N PRO A 55 -3.57 8.27 12.27
CA PRO A 55 -4.33 8.61 11.08
C PRO A 55 -4.88 7.32 10.45
N GLY A 56 -6.22 7.18 10.47
CA GLY A 56 -6.96 6.02 10.01
C GLY A 56 -7.62 5.17 11.10
N GLU A 57 -7.25 5.33 12.38
CA GLU A 57 -7.92 4.62 13.48
C GLU A 57 -9.21 5.29 13.93
N ALA A 58 -9.31 6.62 13.82
CA ALA A 58 -10.54 7.37 14.08
C ALA A 58 -11.53 7.35 12.89
N THR A 59 -11.07 6.97 11.69
CA THR A 59 -11.87 6.96 10.44
C THR A 59 -12.20 5.55 9.96
N ALA A 60 -11.67 4.52 10.62
CA ALA A 60 -12.01 3.13 10.33
C ALA A 60 -13.41 2.84 10.89
N GLU A 61 -14.44 3.07 10.08
CA GLU A 61 -15.76 2.52 10.37
C GLU A 61 -15.67 0.98 10.40
N PRO A 62 -16.06 0.33 11.51
CA PRO A 62 -16.04 -1.13 11.61
C PRO A 62 -16.99 -1.72 10.56
N GLY A 63 -16.43 -2.39 9.56
CA GLY A 63 -17.19 -3.06 8.49
C GLY A 63 -16.98 -2.52 7.07
N LYS A 64 -16.30 -1.38 6.89
CA LYS A 64 -15.96 -0.88 5.55
C LYS A 64 -14.59 -1.40 5.08
N PRO A 65 -14.50 -2.03 3.90
CA PRO A 65 -13.22 -2.44 3.35
C PRO A 65 -12.32 -1.21 3.10
N GLY A 66 -11.07 -1.27 3.55
CA GLY A 66 -10.14 -0.14 3.43
C GLY A 66 -9.78 0.17 1.97
N PHE A 67 -9.36 1.42 1.73
CA PHE A 67 -8.94 1.92 0.41
C PHE A 67 -7.99 0.98 -0.35
N LEU A 68 -7.02 0.38 0.35
CA LEU A 68 -6.05 -0.54 -0.27
C LEU A 68 -6.72 -1.79 -0.87
N LYS A 69 -7.77 -2.33 -0.22
CA LYS A 69 -8.49 -3.49 -0.75
C LYS A 69 -9.20 -3.11 -2.05
N HIS A 70 -9.90 -1.98 -2.06
CA HIS A 70 -10.54 -1.45 -3.27
C HIS A 70 -9.53 -1.16 -4.40
N PHE A 71 -8.37 -0.61 -4.05
CA PHE A 71 -7.30 -0.33 -5.02
C PHE A 71 -6.74 -1.62 -5.65
N ILE A 72 -6.51 -2.67 -4.86
CA ILE A 72 -6.05 -3.98 -5.36
C ILE A 72 -7.15 -4.66 -6.18
N ASP A 73 -8.40 -4.63 -5.72
CA ASP A 73 -9.55 -5.20 -6.43
C ASP A 73 -9.68 -4.53 -7.83
N GLU A 74 -9.49 -3.21 -7.90
CA GLU A 74 -9.56 -2.46 -9.16
C GLU A 74 -8.37 -2.75 -10.08
N LEU A 75 -7.13 -2.81 -9.57
CA LEU A 75 -5.96 -3.24 -10.36
C LEU A 75 -6.15 -4.64 -10.95
N LYS A 76 -6.70 -5.57 -10.17
CA LYS A 76 -6.99 -6.93 -10.62
C LYS A 76 -8.10 -6.95 -11.66
N ASN A 77 -9.14 -6.15 -11.49
CA ASN A 77 -10.24 -6.02 -12.45
C ASN A 77 -9.78 -5.38 -13.77
N GLN A 78 -8.87 -4.40 -13.72
CA GLN A 78 -8.25 -3.80 -14.90
C GLN A 78 -7.35 -4.79 -15.63
N ALA A 79 -6.54 -5.58 -14.92
CA ALA A 79 -5.73 -6.64 -15.51
C ALA A 79 -6.58 -7.75 -16.16
N LYS A 80 -7.79 -7.98 -15.66
CA LYS A 80 -8.76 -8.97 -16.19
C LYS A 80 -9.62 -8.43 -17.34
N GLY A 81 -9.53 -7.14 -17.66
CA GLY A 81 -10.29 -6.50 -18.75
C GLY A 81 -11.76 -6.21 -18.43
N THR A 82 -12.17 -6.31 -17.17
CA THR A 82 -13.53 -5.96 -16.70
C THR A 82 -13.45 -4.86 -15.65
N PRO A 83 -13.24 -3.59 -16.04
CA PRO A 83 -13.22 -2.48 -15.10
C PRO A 83 -14.57 -2.38 -14.38
N THR A 84 -14.55 -2.22 -13.05
CA THR A 84 -15.79 -2.04 -12.27
C THR A 84 -16.30 -0.62 -12.50
N ASN A 85 -17.56 -0.44 -12.89
CA ASN A 85 -18.16 0.91 -12.91
C ASN A 85 -18.08 1.52 -11.50
N PRO A 86 -17.71 2.81 -11.35
CA PRO A 86 -17.68 3.46 -10.05
C PRO A 86 -19.08 3.39 -9.43
N PRO A 87 -19.19 3.16 -8.11
CA PRO A 87 -20.47 3.16 -7.43
C PRO A 87 -21.17 4.50 -7.67
N PRO A 88 -22.51 4.52 -7.82
CA PRO A 88 -23.26 5.76 -7.98
C PRO A 88 -22.96 6.69 -6.79
N PRO A 89 -22.91 8.02 -7.03
CA PRO A 89 -22.66 8.97 -5.96
C PRO A 89 -23.64 8.74 -4.81
N PRO A 90 -23.20 8.94 -3.54
CA PRO A 90 -24.09 8.80 -2.40
C PRO A 90 -25.32 9.68 -2.63
N ARG A 91 -26.52 9.10 -2.45
CA ARG A 91 -27.77 9.87 -2.55
C ARG A 91 -27.65 11.06 -1.61
N SER A 92 -27.66 12.26 -2.17
CA SER A 92 -27.87 13.48 -1.41
C SER A 92 -29.16 13.26 -0.62
N GLY A 93 -29.02 13.14 0.70
CA GLY A 93 -30.17 13.07 1.61
C GLY A 93 -31.10 14.25 1.33
N PRO A 94 -32.41 14.12 1.58
CA PRO A 94 -33.36 15.20 1.38
C PRO A 94 -32.88 16.45 2.12
N PRO A 95 -33.09 17.66 1.57
CA PRO A 95 -32.77 18.89 2.27
C PRO A 95 -33.50 18.88 3.63
N MET A 96 -32.72 19.01 4.70
CA MET A 96 -33.28 19.21 6.04
C MET A 96 -34.07 20.54 6.03
N PRO A 97 -35.27 20.58 6.63
CA PRO A 97 -36.13 21.76 6.66
C PRO A 97 -35.52 22.93 7.43
#